data_AF-A0A2D9PUB9-F1
#
_entry.id   AF-A0A2D9PUB9-F1
#
_cell.length_a   1.000
_cell.length_b   1.000
_cell.length_c   1.000
_cell.angle_alpha   90.00
_cell.angle_beta   90.00
_cell.angle_gamma   90.00
#
_symmetry.space_group_name_H-M   'P 1'
#
loop_
_entity.id
_entity.type
_entity.pdbx_description
1 polymer ?
#
loop_
_entity_poly.entity_id
_entity_poly.type
_entity_poly.pdbx_seq_one_letter_code
_entity_poly.pdbx_strand_id
1 'polypeptide(L)'
;MAVAEELGVDVDIVLYMKEPPDELLLGRIADGLDGPVEDLVRKDSQFRKLDLVEGDYVGDAAAVVDLLARRKALLQRPVLVRGNLSGDGPLVACVGRPKGRLYEFIGGPTT
;
A
#
# COMPACT_ATOMS: atom_id res chain seq x y z
N MET A 1 -13.54 -4.60 8.26
CA MET A 1 -12.98 -5.23 7.02
C MET A 1 -13.39 -6.69 7.09
N ALA A 2 -14.17 -7.20 6.13
CA ALA A 2 -14.82 -8.52 6.26
C ALA A 2 -13.85 -9.67 6.62
N VAL A 3 -12.65 -9.70 6.03
CA VAL A 3 -11.65 -10.73 6.34
C VAL A 3 -11.10 -10.61 7.78
N ALA A 4 -10.88 -9.40 8.27
CA ALA A 4 -10.41 -9.20 9.65
C ALA A 4 -11.49 -9.62 10.68
N GLU A 5 -12.75 -9.28 10.39
CA GLU A 5 -13.92 -9.70 11.18
C GLU A 5 -14.08 -11.23 11.17
N GLU A 6 -13.97 -11.88 10.00
CA GLU A 6 -14.00 -13.34 9.86
C GLU A 6 -12.90 -14.04 10.68
N LEU A 7 -11.72 -13.43 10.76
CA LEU A 7 -10.57 -13.95 11.51
C LEU A 7 -10.57 -13.56 12.98
N GLY A 8 -11.49 -12.69 13.43
CA GLY A 8 -11.52 -12.17 14.80
C GLY A 8 -10.29 -11.32 15.17
N VAL A 9 -9.68 -10.65 14.19
CA VAL A 9 -8.50 -9.80 14.37
C VAL A 9 -8.90 -8.34 14.31
N ASP A 10 -8.53 -7.57 15.34
CA ASP A 10 -8.70 -6.12 15.34
C ASP A 10 -7.70 -5.47 14.38
N VAL A 11 -8.20 -4.55 13.55
CA VAL A 11 -7.40 -3.80 12.58
C VAL A 11 -7.82 -2.34 12.56
N ASP A 12 -6.85 -1.46 12.41
CA ASP A 12 -7.11 -0.04 12.16
C ASP A 12 -7.43 0.18 10.67
N ILE A 13 -8.54 0.87 10.40
CA ILE A 13 -8.97 1.19 9.03
C ILE A 13 -8.66 2.66 8.73
N VAL A 14 -7.62 2.88 7.93
CA VAL A 14 -7.26 4.22 7.45
C VAL A 14 -7.97 4.52 6.14
N LEU A 15 -8.80 5.55 6.13
CA LEU A 15 -9.45 6.06 4.91
C LEU A 15 -8.47 6.95 4.14
N TYR A 16 -7.53 6.37 3.42
CA TYR A 16 -6.43 7.08 2.73
C TYR A 16 -6.84 8.25 1.80
N MET A 17 -8.09 8.29 1.33
CA MET A 17 -8.60 9.44 0.58
C MET A 17 -8.83 10.67 1.46
N LYS A 18 -9.25 10.46 2.71
CA LYS A 18 -9.43 11.50 3.73
C LYS A 18 -8.10 11.82 4.41
N GLU A 19 -7.36 10.78 4.77
CA GLU A 19 -6.10 10.84 5.50
C GLU A 19 -5.00 10.16 4.67
N PRO A 20 -4.54 10.78 3.58
CA PRO A 20 -3.51 10.18 2.74
C PRO A 20 -2.19 10.05 3.50
N PRO A 21 -1.44 8.95 3.30
CA PRO A 21 -0.08 8.87 3.78
C PRO A 21 0.75 9.97 3.11
N ASP A 22 1.66 10.56 3.88
CA ASP A 22 2.65 11.49 3.35
C ASP A 22 3.81 10.75 2.67
N GLU A 23 4.75 11.50 2.11
CA GLU A 23 5.91 10.96 1.40
C GLU A 23 6.77 10.05 2.30
N LEU A 24 6.95 10.42 3.57
CA LEU A 24 7.73 9.67 4.54
C LEU A 24 7.08 8.31 4.85
N LEU A 25 5.78 8.29 5.12
CA LEU A 25 5.04 7.06 5.37
C LEU A 25 4.96 6.19 4.11
N LEU A 26 4.77 6.79 2.93
CA LEU A 26 4.82 6.06 1.66
C LEU A 26 6.18 5.41 1.43
N GLY A 27 7.29 6.11 1.73
CA GLY A 27 8.64 5.54 1.67
C GLY A 27 8.79 4.32 2.56
N ARG A 28 8.35 4.41 3.82
CA ARG A 28 8.38 3.27 4.76
C ARG A 28 7.51 2.10 4.30
N ILE A 29 6.35 2.38 3.70
CA ILE A 29 5.48 1.33 3.11
C ILE A 29 6.18 0.67 1.93
N ALA A 30 6.82 1.45 1.06
CA ALA A 30 7.56 0.94 -0.10
C ALA A 30 8.75 0.06 0.32
N ASP A 31 9.53 0.49 1.31
CA ASP A 31 10.66 -0.27 1.86
C ASP A 31 10.22 -1.62 2.47
N GLY A 32 9.02 -1.65 3.06
CA GLY A 32 8.44 -2.81 3.71
C GLY A 32 7.60 -3.71 2.81
N LEU A 33 7.48 -3.40 1.52
CA LEU A 33 6.52 -4.05 0.64
C LEU A 33 6.96 -5.47 0.23
N ASP A 34 6.06 -6.44 0.40
CA ASP A 34 6.17 -7.76 -0.24
C ASP A 34 5.77 -7.68 -1.73
N GLY A 35 6.76 -7.50 -2.59
CA GLY A 35 6.61 -7.49 -4.05
C GLY A 35 7.25 -6.27 -4.72
N PRO A 36 7.04 -6.12 -6.05
CA PRO A 36 7.50 -4.93 -6.78
C PRO A 36 6.85 -3.66 -6.25
N VAL A 37 7.63 -2.58 -6.09
CA VAL A 37 7.14 -1.31 -5.51
C VAL A 37 6.04 -0.68 -6.37
N GLU A 38 6.09 -0.87 -7.69
CA GLU A 38 5.05 -0.41 -8.62
C GLU A 38 3.68 -1.07 -8.40
N ASP A 39 3.57 -2.16 -7.63
CA ASP A 39 2.28 -2.75 -7.26
C ASP A 39 1.46 -1.82 -6.35
N LEU A 40 2.11 -0.87 -5.66
CA LEU A 40 1.44 0.22 -4.94
C LEU A 40 0.69 1.16 -5.89
N VAL A 41 1.02 1.18 -7.19
CA VAL A 41 0.37 2.02 -8.19
C VAL A 41 -0.81 1.30 -8.83
N ARG A 42 -1.99 1.90 -8.69
CA ARG A 42 -3.26 1.38 -9.20
C ARG A 42 -3.42 1.67 -10.68
N LYS A 43 -3.27 0.64 -11.50
CA LYS A 43 -3.38 0.71 -12.98
C LYS A 43 -4.83 0.56 -13.50
N ASP A 44 -5.74 1.42 -13.06
CA ASP A 44 -7.15 1.39 -13.50
C ASP A 44 -7.45 2.31 -14.70
N SER A 45 -8.73 2.54 -15.01
CA SER A 45 -9.13 3.44 -16.10
C SER A 45 -8.77 4.90 -15.86
N GLN A 46 -8.52 5.33 -14.60
CA GLN A 46 -7.99 6.65 -14.30
C GLN A 46 -6.51 6.72 -14.65
N PHE A 47 -5.73 5.69 -14.31
CA PHE A 47 -4.32 5.59 -14.67
C PHE A 47 -4.09 5.80 -16.18
N ARG A 48 -4.90 5.15 -17.03
CA ARG A 48 -4.81 5.28 -18.50
C ARG A 48 -5.05 6.69 -19.04
N LYS A 49 -5.75 7.55 -18.28
CA LYS A 49 -6.03 8.94 -18.69
C LYS A 49 -4.91 9.90 -18.35
N LEU A 50 -3.95 9.47 -17.53
CA LEU A 50 -2.88 10.32 -17.00
C LEU A 50 -1.64 10.33 -17.87
N ASP A 51 -1.62 9.54 -18.95
CA ASP A 51 -0.51 9.41 -19.90
C ASP A 51 0.84 9.19 -19.21
N LEU A 52 0.83 8.40 -18.12
CA LEU A 52 2.02 8.05 -17.36
C LEU A 52 2.84 7.02 -18.14
N VAL A 53 4.15 7.25 -18.24
CA VAL A 53 5.09 6.31 -18.85
C VAL A 53 5.55 5.33 -17.77
N GLU A 54 5.27 4.04 -17.95
CA GLU A 54 5.63 3.02 -16.95
C GLU A 54 7.14 3.01 -16.64
N GLY A 55 7.97 3.30 -17.64
CA GLY A 55 9.42 3.40 -17.50
C GLY A 55 9.92 4.51 -16.56
N ASP A 56 9.06 5.47 -16.19
CA ASP A 56 9.44 6.57 -15.30
C ASP A 56 9.39 6.17 -13.81
N TYR A 57 8.77 5.03 -13.46
CA TYR A 57 8.59 4.65 -12.06
C TYR A 57 8.73 3.15 -11.76
N VAL A 58 8.62 2.26 -12.74
CA VAL A 58 8.75 0.81 -12.52
C VAL A 58 10.15 0.47 -12.00
N GLY A 59 10.23 -0.25 -10.87
CA GLY A 59 11.50 -0.58 -10.22
C GLY A 59 12.18 0.58 -9.49
N ASP A 60 11.58 1.77 -9.43
CA ASP A 60 12.10 2.93 -8.71
C ASP A 60 11.15 3.32 -7.56
N ALA A 61 11.58 2.98 -6.34
CA ALA A 61 10.79 3.26 -5.14
C ALA A 61 10.58 4.75 -4.89
N ALA A 62 11.60 5.59 -5.16
CA ALA A 62 11.50 7.04 -4.97
C ALA A 62 10.51 7.64 -5.97
N ALA A 63 10.55 7.20 -7.23
CA ALA A 63 9.60 7.65 -8.25
C ALA A 63 8.16 7.22 -7.94
N VAL A 64 7.96 5.99 -7.44
CA VAL A 64 6.62 5.53 -6.98
C VAL A 64 6.12 6.36 -5.81
N VAL A 65 6.97 6.64 -4.82
CA VAL A 65 6.62 7.44 -3.64
C VAL A 65 6.24 8.87 -4.05
N ASP A 66 7.05 9.54 -4.87
CA ASP A 66 6.75 10.90 -5.38
C ASP A 66 5.43 10.93 -6.17
N LEU A 67 5.20 9.93 -7.05
CA LEU A 67 3.97 9.81 -7.81
C LEU A 67 2.74 9.68 -6.89
N LEU A 68 2.82 8.82 -5.87
CA LEU A 68 1.71 8.56 -4.95
C LEU A 68 1.46 9.73 -3.99
N ALA A 69 2.51 10.41 -3.54
CA ALA A 69 2.39 11.63 -2.73
C ALA A 69 1.68 12.75 -3.50
N ARG A 70 2.01 12.92 -4.80
CA ARG A 70 1.33 13.90 -5.68
C ARG A 70 -0.08 13.47 -6.07
N ARG A 71 -0.34 12.16 -6.17
CA ARG A 71 -1.59 11.60 -6.71
C ARG A 71 -2.08 10.43 -5.85
N LYS A 72 -2.50 10.71 -4.62
CA LYS A 72 -3.06 9.72 -3.68
C LYS A 72 -4.10 8.78 -4.30
N ALA A 73 -4.87 9.23 -5.29
CA ALA A 73 -5.88 8.42 -5.97
C ALA A 73 -5.33 7.19 -6.72
N LEU A 74 -4.03 7.20 -7.02
CA LEU A 74 -3.31 6.10 -7.62
C LEU A 74 -2.82 5.07 -6.61
N LEU A 75 -2.95 5.30 -5.30
CA LEU A 75 -2.60 4.26 -4.33
C LEU A 75 -3.50 3.02 -4.50
N GLN A 76 -2.87 1.85 -4.55
CA GLN A 76 -3.53 0.56 -4.64
C GLN A 76 -4.41 0.30 -3.43
N ARG A 77 -5.44 -0.54 -3.60
CA ARG A 77 -6.41 -0.84 -2.53
C ARG A 77 -6.83 -2.30 -2.47
N PRO A 78 -6.87 -2.90 -1.27
CA PRO A 78 -6.28 -2.38 -0.02
C PRO A 78 -4.74 -2.52 -0.04
N VAL A 79 -4.05 -1.63 0.66
CA VAL A 79 -2.67 -1.86 1.13
C VAL A 79 -2.79 -2.23 2.60
N LEU A 80 -2.21 -3.36 2.98
CA LEU A 80 -2.13 -3.82 4.35
C LEU A 80 -0.76 -3.47 4.91
N VAL A 81 -0.72 -3.07 6.17
CA VAL A 81 0.51 -2.67 6.86
C VAL A 81 0.52 -3.26 8.27
N ARG A 82 1.66 -3.77 8.72
CA ARG A 82 1.95 -4.07 10.13
C ARG A 82 3.09 -3.17 10.60
N GLY A 83 2.94 -2.65 11.81
CA GLY A 83 3.90 -1.75 12.46
C GLY A 83 3.23 -0.44 12.90
N ASN A 84 3.99 0.41 13.58
CA ASN A 84 3.50 1.70 14.05
C ASN A 84 3.61 2.74 12.93
N LEU A 85 2.47 3.17 12.36
CA LEU A 85 2.44 4.18 11.31
C LEU A 85 3.00 5.53 11.78
N SER A 86 2.80 5.88 13.06
CA SER A 86 3.25 7.15 13.66
C SER A 86 4.67 7.08 14.25
N GLY A 87 5.34 5.92 14.19
CA GLY A 87 6.72 5.75 14.65
C GLY A 87 7.72 5.78 13.50
N ASP A 88 9.01 5.58 13.83
CA ASP A 88 10.10 5.57 12.83
C ASP A 88 10.60 4.16 12.48
N GLY A 89 9.95 3.13 13.02
CA GLY A 89 10.33 1.72 12.82
C GLY A 89 10.00 1.20 11.41
N PRO A 90 10.57 0.05 11.03
CA PRO A 90 10.22 -0.60 9.78
C PRO A 90 8.74 -1.00 9.74
N LEU A 91 8.19 -1.05 8.55
CA LEU A 91 6.85 -1.58 8.28
C LEU A 91 6.98 -2.89 7.50
N VAL A 92 5.97 -3.74 7.63
CA VAL A 92 5.74 -4.84 6.68
C VAL A 92 4.46 -4.49 5.96
N ALA A 93 4.48 -4.50 4.63
CA ALA A 93 3.33 -4.10 3.82
C ALA A 93 3.06 -5.11 2.70
N CYS A 94 1.80 -5.21 2.29
CA CYS A 94 1.44 -5.95 1.09
C CYS A 94 0.24 -5.32 0.38
N VAL A 95 0.14 -5.57 -0.93
CA VAL A 95 -1.09 -5.32 -1.68
C VAL A 95 -2.06 -6.47 -1.43
N GLY A 96 -3.26 -6.18 -0.93
CA GLY A 96 -4.27 -7.18 -0.56
C GLY A 96 -5.00 -7.83 -1.74
N ARG A 97 -4.30 -8.07 -2.86
CA ARG A 97 -4.82 -8.74 -4.06
C ARG A 97 -3.85 -9.83 -4.52
N PRO A 98 -4.35 -11.04 -4.86
CA PRO A 98 -5.74 -11.50 -4.79
C PRO A 98 -6.27 -11.59 -3.34
N LYS A 99 -7.59 -11.79 -3.14
CA LYS A 99 -8.23 -11.80 -1.80
C LYS A 99 -7.52 -12.72 -0.80
N GLY A 100 -6.89 -13.82 -1.26
CA GLY A 100 -6.09 -14.73 -0.44
C GLY A 100 -5.00 -14.03 0.38
N ARG A 101 -4.33 -13.00 -0.18
CA ARG A 101 -3.30 -12.23 0.53
C ARG A 101 -3.82 -11.52 1.78
N LEU A 102 -5.11 -11.21 1.84
CA LEU A 102 -5.74 -10.67 3.06
C LEU A 102 -5.70 -11.69 4.19
N TYR A 103 -6.03 -12.95 3.91
CA TYR A 103 -6.05 -14.01 4.93
C TYR A 103 -4.64 -14.34 5.41
N GLU A 104 -3.69 -14.45 4.48
CA GLU A 104 -2.27 -14.72 4.80
C GLU A 104 -1.68 -13.59 5.66
N PHE A 105 -1.94 -12.34 5.29
CA PHE A 105 -1.34 -11.20 5.99
C PHE A 105 -2.06 -10.84 7.29
N ILE A 106 -3.37 -11.02 7.41
CA ILE A 106 -4.10 -10.73 8.65
C ILE A 106 -3.99 -11.90 9.64
N GLY A 107 -4.08 -13.14 9.15
CA GLY A 107 -4.02 -14.35 9.98
C GLY A 107 -2.61 -14.93 10.18
N GLY A 108 -1.62 -14.47 9.41
CA GLY A 108 -0.24 -14.94 9.53
C GLY A 108 0.50 -14.39 10.76
N PRO A 109 1.62 -15.02 11.16
CA PRO A 109 2.36 -14.62 12.35
C PRO A 109 2.89 -13.18 12.27
N THR A 110 2.79 -12.45 13.38
CA THR A 110 3.49 -11.19 13.65
C THR A 110 4.91 -11.53 14.09
N THR A 111 5.81 -11.75 13.13
CA THR A 111 7.25 -11.92 13.42
C THR A 111 7.91 -10.56 13.56
#